data_AF-A0A821A5T6-F1
#
_entry.id   AF-A0A821A5T6-F1
#
_cell.length_a   1.000
_cell.length_b   1.000
_cell.length_c   1.000
_cell.angle_alpha   90.00
_cell.angle_beta   90.00
_cell.angle_gamma   90.00
#
_symmetry.space_group_name_H-M   'P 1'
#
loop_
_entity.id
_entity.type
_entity.pdbx_description
1 polymer ?
#
loop_
_entity_poly.entity_id
_entity_poly.type
_entity_poly.pdbx_seq_one_letter_code
_entity_poly.pdbx_strand_id
1 'polypeptide(L)'
;MRSIDKLIIGTFITFFIFAITIDYINSVAPVNEEIRNEHTSKWLWPPQFVFKLFYWWCENIDPILLHNDSFVKYLTCLSPFLFAPFYLIAIYAIYHKHQRIRIPMILFSLILFFDLNYFFYQAFFGKEKAKNLFLFTLGYGYYQLFPLILIYRFWSKKVFENTLGRIKNN
;
A
#
# COMPACT_ATOMS: atom_id res chain seq x y z
N MET A 1 -12.83 -18.04 -9.75
CA MET A 1 -12.29 -17.03 -8.82
C MET A 1 -13.44 -16.13 -8.41
N ARG A 2 -13.63 -15.84 -7.11
CA ARG A 2 -14.76 -15.01 -6.64
C ARG A 2 -14.53 -13.55 -7.07
N SER A 3 -15.59 -12.73 -7.18
CA SER A 3 -15.45 -11.32 -7.55
C SER A 3 -14.55 -10.53 -6.59
N ILE A 4 -14.63 -10.83 -5.29
CA ILE A 4 -13.77 -10.25 -4.26
C ILE A 4 -12.28 -10.61 -4.46
N ASP A 5 -11.96 -11.81 -4.98
CA ASP A 5 -10.59 -12.21 -5.26
C ASP A 5 -10.01 -11.38 -6.42
N LYS A 6 -10.83 -11.08 -7.44
CA LYS A 6 -10.44 -10.19 -8.56
C LYS A 6 -10.19 -8.77 -8.09
N LEU A 7 -11.06 -8.25 -7.21
CA LEU A 7 -10.88 -6.94 -6.59
C LEU A 7 -9.55 -6.89 -5.84
N ILE A 8 -9.28 -7.86 -4.97
CA ILE A 8 -8.04 -7.94 -4.19
C ILE A 8 -6.79 -8.00 -5.09
N ILE A 9 -6.82 -8.81 -6.16
CA ILE A 9 -5.73 -8.86 -7.13
C ILE A 9 -5.54 -7.50 -7.80
N GLY A 10 -6.62 -6.88 -8.28
CA GLY A 10 -6.55 -5.54 -8.89
C GLY A 10 -5.96 -4.50 -7.94
N THR A 11 -6.38 -4.52 -6.68
CA THR A 11 -5.82 -3.65 -5.64
C THR A 11 -4.34 -3.90 -5.41
N PHE A 12 -3.89 -5.16 -5.31
CA PHE A 12 -2.47 -5.45 -5.16
C PHE A 12 -1.63 -5.02 -6.38
N ILE A 13 -2.18 -5.09 -7.60
CA ILE A 13 -1.51 -4.55 -8.78
C ILE A 13 -1.35 -3.04 -8.67
N THR A 14 -2.42 -2.32 -8.30
CA THR A 14 -2.36 -0.87 -8.08
C THR A 14 -1.36 -0.50 -6.99
N PHE A 15 -1.38 -1.23 -5.86
CA PHE A 15 -0.48 -1.00 -4.73
C PHE A 15 0.96 -1.29 -5.12
N PHE A 16 1.21 -2.33 -5.90
CA PHE A 16 2.54 -2.62 -6.44
C PHE A 16 3.06 -1.46 -7.29
N ILE A 17 2.23 -0.90 -8.18
CA ILE A 17 2.61 0.24 -9.01
C ILE A 17 2.97 1.44 -8.12
N PHE A 18 2.15 1.79 -7.13
CA PHE A 18 2.47 2.90 -6.22
C PHE A 18 3.72 2.64 -5.38
N ALA A 19 3.89 1.42 -4.86
CA ALA A 19 5.05 1.05 -4.08
C ALA A 19 6.35 1.26 -4.86
N ILE A 20 6.42 0.81 -6.12
CA ILE A 20 7.62 0.95 -6.94
C ILE A 20 7.75 2.34 -7.58
N THR A 21 6.75 3.21 -7.50
CA THR A 21 6.80 4.56 -8.11
C THR A 21 6.80 5.66 -7.06
N ILE A 22 5.67 5.88 -6.38
CA ILE A 22 5.46 6.95 -5.41
C ILE A 22 6.24 6.69 -4.12
N ASP A 23 5.99 5.56 -3.45
CA ASP A 23 6.62 5.28 -2.15
C ASP A 23 8.14 5.06 -2.29
N TYR A 24 8.57 4.62 -3.48
CA TYR A 24 9.97 4.53 -3.84
C TYR A 24 10.69 5.87 -3.65
N ILE A 25 10.07 7.00 -4.02
CA ILE A 25 10.66 8.35 -3.87
C ILE A 25 11.07 8.59 -2.42
N ASN A 26 10.13 8.44 -1.48
CA ASN A 26 10.38 8.64 -0.04
C ASN A 26 11.42 7.65 0.51
N SER A 27 11.35 6.38 0.11
CA SER A 27 12.24 5.34 0.61
C SER A 27 13.72 5.56 0.27
N VAL A 28 14.01 6.10 -0.93
CA VAL A 28 15.39 6.32 -1.40
C VAL A 28 15.86 7.77 -1.22
N ALA A 29 14.95 8.73 -1.07
CA ALA A 29 15.30 10.12 -0.80
C ALA A 29 16.05 10.26 0.55
N PRO A 30 16.91 11.26 0.73
CA PRO A 30 17.58 11.51 2.01
C PRO A 30 16.58 11.65 3.17
N VAL A 31 17.03 11.29 4.38
CA VAL A 31 16.23 11.40 5.62
C VAL A 31 16.35 12.83 6.16
N ASN A 32 15.25 13.41 6.65
CA ASN A 32 15.21 14.75 7.26
C ASN A 32 15.64 15.89 6.33
N GLU A 33 15.58 15.66 5.02
CA GLU A 33 15.76 16.69 4.00
C GLU A 33 14.50 16.73 3.16
N GLU A 34 14.03 17.95 2.88
CA GLU A 34 12.88 18.11 1.99
C GLU A 34 13.17 17.53 0.61
N ILE A 35 12.25 16.69 0.14
CA ILE A 35 12.30 16.14 -1.21
C ILE A 35 11.93 17.26 -2.16
N ARG A 36 12.92 17.85 -2.84
CA ARG A 36 12.72 18.96 -3.78
C ARG A 36 13.10 18.56 -5.21
N ASN A 37 12.51 19.25 -6.18
CA ASN A 37 12.75 18.99 -7.60
C ASN A 37 14.24 19.14 -7.98
N GLU A 38 14.95 20.08 -7.36
CA GLU A 38 16.40 20.25 -7.56
C GLU A 38 17.20 18.97 -7.25
N HIS A 39 16.79 18.18 -6.25
CA HIS A 39 17.46 16.95 -5.83
C HIS A 39 17.03 15.70 -6.63
N THR A 40 15.86 15.72 -7.28
CA THR A 40 15.28 14.58 -7.99
C THR A 40 15.27 14.73 -9.51
N SER A 41 15.57 15.92 -10.04
CA SER A 41 15.57 16.23 -11.48
C SER A 41 16.45 15.31 -12.33
N LYS A 42 17.50 14.75 -11.72
CA LYS A 42 18.44 13.81 -12.38
C LYS A 42 18.04 12.34 -12.23
N TRP A 43 17.02 12.04 -11.46
CA TRP A 43 16.61 10.65 -11.22
C TRP A 43 15.92 10.10 -12.46
N LEU A 44 16.34 8.91 -12.87
CA LEU A 44 15.74 8.19 -13.99
C LEU A 44 14.44 7.49 -13.60
N TRP A 45 14.26 7.23 -12.31
CA TRP A 45 13.12 6.50 -11.76
C TRP A 45 12.60 7.14 -10.47
N PRO A 46 11.27 7.25 -10.29
CA PRO A 46 10.22 7.00 -11.28
C PRO A 46 10.25 8.02 -12.45
N PRO A 47 9.44 7.83 -13.50
CA PRO A 47 9.34 8.80 -14.59
C PRO A 47 8.99 10.21 -14.08
N GLN A 48 9.51 11.25 -14.72
CA GLN A 48 9.39 12.65 -14.26
C GLN A 48 7.95 13.16 -14.06
N PHE A 49 6.96 12.60 -14.76
CA PHE A 49 5.56 12.95 -14.50
C PHE A 49 5.06 12.47 -13.13
N VAL A 50 5.61 11.36 -12.61
CA VAL A 50 5.31 10.84 -11.28
C VAL A 50 5.82 11.80 -10.22
N PHE A 51 7.02 12.35 -10.38
CA PHE A 51 7.54 13.39 -9.48
C PHE A 51 6.63 14.63 -9.46
N LYS A 52 6.11 15.07 -10.61
CA LYS A 52 5.15 16.20 -10.65
C LYS A 52 3.87 15.91 -9.87
N LEU A 53 3.33 14.69 -10.00
CA LEU A 53 2.16 14.25 -9.22
C LEU A 53 2.49 14.17 -7.74
N PHE A 54 3.66 13.63 -7.38
CA PHE A 54 4.15 13.55 -6.02
C PHE A 54 4.25 14.94 -5.38
N TYR A 55 4.92 15.89 -6.04
CA TYR A 55 5.04 17.26 -5.54
C TYR A 55 3.68 17.93 -5.38
N TRP A 56 2.81 17.80 -6.39
CA TRP A 56 1.45 18.33 -6.28
C TRP A 56 0.70 17.74 -5.09
N TRP A 57 0.75 16.42 -4.88
CA TRP A 57 0.10 15.77 -3.75
C TRP A 57 0.65 16.28 -2.42
N CYS A 58 1.97 16.35 -2.27
CA CYS A 58 2.61 16.78 -1.03
C CYS A 58 2.33 18.25 -0.72
N GLU A 59 2.43 19.12 -1.73
CA GLU A 59 2.24 20.56 -1.56
C GLU A 59 0.80 20.94 -1.28
N ASN A 60 -0.19 20.17 -1.76
CA ASN A 60 -1.60 20.53 -1.67
C ASN A 60 -2.39 19.68 -0.67
N ILE A 61 -1.92 18.48 -0.33
CA ILE A 61 -2.68 17.49 0.43
C ILE A 61 -1.86 16.96 1.60
N ASP A 62 -0.73 16.31 1.35
CA ASP A 62 0.01 15.56 2.38
C ASP A 62 1.49 16.00 2.51
N PRO A 63 1.78 17.10 3.24
CA PRO A 63 3.12 17.68 3.31
C PRO A 63 4.13 16.80 4.06
N ILE A 64 3.69 15.82 4.85
CA ILE A 64 4.61 14.96 5.62
C ILE A 64 5.55 14.16 4.72
N LEU A 65 5.07 13.79 3.53
CA LEU A 65 5.86 13.08 2.53
C LEU A 65 6.98 13.95 1.94
N LEU A 66 6.82 15.27 1.96
CA LEU A 66 7.87 16.19 1.50
C LEU A 66 9.03 16.26 2.51
N HIS A 67 8.70 16.32 3.81
CA HIS A 67 9.70 16.42 4.88
C HIS A 67 10.46 15.11 5.12
N ASN A 68 9.81 13.97 4.86
CA ASN A 68 10.43 12.64 4.85
C ASN A 68 11.32 12.38 6.08
N ASP A 69 10.76 12.58 7.28
CA ASP A 69 11.47 12.32 8.52
C ASP A 69 11.89 10.84 8.65
N SER A 70 12.75 10.54 9.62
CA SER A 70 13.26 9.17 9.82
C SER A 70 12.17 8.11 9.92
N PHE A 71 11.03 8.41 10.53
CA PHE A 71 9.97 7.43 10.73
C PHE A 71 9.09 7.29 9.49
N VAL A 72 8.76 8.38 8.81
CA VAL A 72 8.08 8.39 7.51
C VAL A 72 8.91 7.63 6.48
N LYS A 73 10.21 7.87 6.43
CA LYS A 73 11.12 7.11 5.56
C LYS A 73 11.15 5.62 5.94
N TYR A 74 11.21 5.29 7.23
CA TYR A 74 11.14 3.89 7.67
C TYR A 74 9.86 3.19 7.18
N LEU A 75 8.70 3.82 7.36
CA LEU A 75 7.41 3.28 6.93
C LEU A 75 7.33 3.15 5.41
N THR A 76 7.71 4.20 4.67
CA THR A 76 7.70 4.18 3.20
C THR A 76 8.71 3.20 2.62
N CYS A 77 9.82 2.89 3.30
CA CYS A 77 10.72 1.78 2.92
C CYS A 77 10.03 0.41 2.96
N LEU A 78 9.05 0.18 3.85
CA LEU A 78 8.32 -1.09 3.87
C LEU A 78 7.59 -1.33 2.54
N SER A 79 7.13 -0.27 1.88
CA SER A 79 6.31 -0.39 0.67
C SER A 79 7.07 -1.06 -0.50
N PRO A 80 8.16 -0.48 -1.07
CA PRO A 80 8.87 -1.11 -2.19
C PRO A 80 9.68 -2.35 -1.78
N PHE A 81 10.18 -2.43 -0.53
CA PHE A 81 11.12 -3.49 -0.14
C PHE A 81 10.47 -4.69 0.54
N LEU A 82 9.31 -4.52 1.19
CA LEU A 82 8.60 -5.61 1.87
C LEU A 82 7.23 -5.88 1.25
N PHE A 83 6.42 -4.84 1.06
CA PHE A 83 5.04 -5.00 0.61
C PHE A 83 4.95 -5.31 -0.89
N ALA A 84 5.73 -4.65 -1.75
CA ALA A 84 5.71 -4.91 -3.18
C ALA A 84 6.05 -6.37 -3.55
N PRO A 85 7.11 -7.00 -3.00
CA PRO A 85 7.34 -8.43 -3.19
C PRO A 85 6.17 -9.28 -2.66
N PHE A 86 5.61 -8.92 -1.51
CA PHE A 86 4.47 -9.63 -0.94
C PHE A 86 3.23 -9.54 -1.84
N TYR A 87 2.95 -8.39 -2.48
CA TYR A 87 1.84 -8.22 -3.41
C TYR A 87 1.92 -9.21 -4.57
N LEU A 88 3.11 -9.41 -5.14
CA LEU A 88 3.31 -10.38 -6.22
C LEU A 88 3.06 -11.82 -5.75
N ILE A 89 3.58 -12.18 -4.56
CA ILE A 89 3.34 -13.49 -3.94
C ILE A 89 1.85 -13.69 -3.67
N ALA A 90 1.17 -12.68 -3.15
CA ALA A 90 -0.25 -12.70 -2.84
C ALA A 90 -1.10 -12.86 -4.11
N ILE A 91 -0.80 -12.11 -5.18
CA ILE A 91 -1.46 -12.24 -6.48
C ILE A 91 -1.33 -13.66 -7.01
N TYR A 92 -0.10 -14.20 -7.06
CA TYR A 92 0.15 -15.57 -7.49
C TYR A 92 -0.62 -16.58 -6.64
N ALA A 93 -0.57 -16.44 -5.31
CA ALA A 93 -1.23 -17.35 -4.39
C ALA A 93 -2.76 -17.32 -4.50
N ILE A 94 -3.37 -16.16 -4.70
CA ILE A 94 -4.82 -16.02 -4.89
C ILE A 94 -5.22 -16.61 -6.24
N TYR A 95 -4.48 -16.29 -7.30
CA TYR A 95 -4.75 -16.78 -8.64
C TYR A 95 -4.72 -18.32 -8.71
N HIS A 96 -3.71 -18.94 -8.08
CA HIS A 96 -3.54 -20.39 -8.01
C HIS A 96 -4.24 -21.05 -6.80
N LYS A 97 -5.00 -20.30 -6.00
CA LYS A 97 -5.76 -20.80 -4.83
C LYS A 97 -4.88 -21.50 -3.76
N HIS A 98 -3.67 -21.02 -3.55
CA HIS A 98 -2.76 -21.55 -2.53
C HIS A 98 -3.23 -21.18 -1.11
N GLN A 99 -3.76 -22.15 -0.35
CA GLN A 99 -4.28 -21.92 1.01
C GLN A 99 -3.26 -21.35 2.00
N ARG A 100 -1.96 -21.63 1.78
CA ARG A 100 -0.89 -21.20 2.68
C ARG A 100 -0.77 -19.68 2.80
N ILE A 101 -1.33 -18.91 1.85
CA ILE A 101 -1.33 -17.43 1.90
C ILE A 101 -2.20 -16.88 3.02
N ARG A 102 -3.11 -17.67 3.60
CA ARG A 102 -4.07 -17.21 4.61
C ARG A 102 -3.42 -16.47 5.79
N ILE A 103 -2.47 -17.12 6.47
CA ILE A 103 -1.84 -16.53 7.65
C ILE A 103 -0.94 -15.34 7.28
N PRO A 104 -0.06 -15.45 6.25
CA PRO A 104 0.69 -14.30 5.76
C PRO A 104 -0.20 -13.10 5.40
N MET A 105 -1.36 -13.33 4.79
CA MET A 105 -2.31 -12.27 4.43
C MET A 105 -2.87 -11.55 5.64
N ILE A 106 -3.25 -12.29 6.70
CA ILE A 106 -3.76 -11.68 7.93
C ILE A 106 -2.66 -10.85 8.62
N LEU A 107 -1.43 -11.38 8.72
CA LEU A 107 -0.30 -10.64 9.29
C LEU A 107 0.01 -9.38 8.49
N PHE A 108 0.11 -9.49 7.16
CA PHE A 108 0.27 -8.37 6.26
C PHE A 108 -0.82 -7.30 6.47
N SER A 109 -2.08 -7.72 6.59
CA SER A 109 -3.21 -6.81 6.78
C SER A 109 -3.07 -6.02 8.08
N LEU A 110 -2.64 -6.66 9.17
CA LEU A 110 -2.43 -5.99 10.46
C LEU A 110 -1.30 -4.96 10.39
N ILE A 111 -0.20 -5.30 9.72
CA ILE A 111 0.93 -4.39 9.52
C ILE A 111 0.49 -3.17 8.69
N LEU A 112 -0.17 -3.40 7.55
CA LEU A 112 -0.67 -2.33 6.68
C LEU A 112 -1.67 -1.43 7.42
N PHE A 113 -2.55 -2.02 8.24
CA PHE A 113 -3.52 -1.25 9.04
C PHE A 113 -2.81 -0.34 10.02
N PHE A 114 -1.81 -0.84 10.75
CA PHE A 114 -1.06 -0.03 11.72
C PHE A 114 -0.24 1.08 11.05
N ASP A 115 0.43 0.75 9.94
CA ASP A 115 1.21 1.69 9.14
C ASP A 115 0.38 2.91 8.71
N LEU A 116 -0.78 2.69 8.11
CA LEU A 116 -1.65 3.79 7.65
C LEU A 116 -2.26 4.61 8.79
N ASN A 117 -2.48 4.01 9.97
CA ASN A 117 -2.95 4.77 11.13
C ASN A 117 -1.97 5.86 11.55
N TYR A 118 -0.66 5.66 11.35
CA TYR A 118 0.33 6.71 11.60
C TYR A 118 0.12 7.91 10.68
N PHE A 119 -0.08 7.68 9.37
CA PHE A 119 -0.34 8.77 8.41
C PHE A 119 -1.63 9.52 8.74
N PHE A 120 -2.72 8.81 9.07
CA PHE A 120 -3.94 9.47 9.52
C PHE A 120 -3.70 10.28 10.81
N TYR A 121 -3.01 9.72 11.80
CA TYR A 121 -2.68 10.45 13.03
C TYR A 121 -1.94 11.75 12.74
N GLN A 122 -0.91 11.72 11.88
CA GLN A 122 -0.17 12.91 11.47
C GLN A 122 -1.05 13.91 10.71
N ALA A 123 -1.89 13.42 9.80
CA ALA A 123 -2.81 14.26 9.04
C ALA A 123 -3.77 15.07 9.93
N PHE A 124 -4.29 14.49 11.02
CA PHE A 124 -5.21 15.17 11.95
C PHE A 124 -4.49 15.98 13.04
N PHE A 125 -3.45 15.40 13.64
CA PHE A 125 -2.87 15.86 14.90
C PHE A 125 -1.37 16.19 14.83
N GLY A 126 -0.72 15.81 13.73
CA GLY A 126 0.71 16.02 13.52
C GLY A 126 1.13 17.48 13.47
N LYS A 127 2.44 17.68 13.42
CA LYS A 127 3.03 19.00 13.11
C LYS A 127 2.74 19.38 11.65
N GLU A 128 2.84 18.39 10.76
CA GLU A 128 2.66 18.49 9.32
C GLU A 128 1.30 17.94 8.92
N LYS A 129 0.24 18.67 9.31
CA LYS A 129 -1.14 18.23 9.07
C LYS A 129 -1.47 18.21 7.58
N ALA A 130 -2.45 17.38 7.23
CA ALA A 130 -2.99 17.40 5.88
C ALA A 130 -3.63 18.76 5.58
N LYS A 131 -3.26 19.36 4.46
CA LYS A 131 -3.79 20.66 4.02
C LYS A 131 -5.23 20.55 3.53
N ASN A 132 -5.60 19.38 3.00
CA ASN A 132 -6.97 19.05 2.62
C ASN A 132 -7.33 17.64 3.11
N LEU A 133 -7.99 17.59 4.27
CA LEU A 133 -8.32 16.35 4.95
C LEU A 133 -9.33 15.49 4.19
N PHE A 134 -10.22 16.11 3.40
CA PHE A 134 -11.18 15.40 2.57
C PHE A 134 -10.46 14.64 1.45
N LEU A 135 -9.62 15.33 0.67
CA LEU A 135 -8.83 14.69 -0.39
C LEU A 135 -7.83 13.67 0.16
N PHE A 136 -7.20 13.97 1.30
CA PHE A 136 -6.35 13.02 2.02
C PHE A 136 -7.13 11.73 2.34
N THR A 137 -8.32 11.86 2.94
CA THR A 137 -9.15 10.71 3.29
C THR A 137 -9.65 9.96 2.06
N LEU A 138 -9.90 10.62 0.93
CA LEU A 138 -10.22 9.92 -0.32
C LEU A 138 -9.02 9.14 -0.88
N GLY A 139 -7.81 9.69 -0.80
CA GLY A 139 -6.58 9.04 -1.24
C GLY A 139 -6.22 7.82 -0.38
N TYR A 140 -6.21 7.98 0.94
CA TYR A 140 -5.78 6.94 1.88
C TYR A 140 -6.91 6.12 2.47
N GLY A 141 -8.16 6.55 2.39
CA GLY A 141 -9.29 5.89 3.06
C GLY A 141 -9.57 4.50 2.51
N TYR A 142 -9.47 4.31 1.19
CA TYR A 142 -9.56 2.96 0.62
C TYR A 142 -8.42 2.06 1.10
N TYR A 143 -7.20 2.60 1.19
CA TYR A 143 -6.03 1.91 1.73
C TYR A 143 -6.27 1.48 3.19
N GLN A 144 -6.88 2.35 4.00
CA GLN A 144 -7.19 2.08 5.42
C GLN A 144 -8.22 0.96 5.60
N LEU A 145 -9.21 0.89 4.70
CA LEU A 145 -10.27 -0.13 4.75
C LEU A 145 -9.83 -1.47 4.15
N PHE A 146 -8.85 -1.47 3.24
CA PHE A 146 -8.41 -2.66 2.54
C PHE A 146 -7.92 -3.80 3.46
N PRO A 147 -7.14 -3.55 4.54
CA PRO A 147 -6.84 -4.55 5.56
C PRO A 147 -8.05 -5.29 6.13
N LEU A 148 -9.17 -4.57 6.35
CA LEU A 148 -10.39 -5.17 6.88
C LEU A 148 -11.05 -6.10 5.86
N ILE A 149 -11.01 -5.71 4.58
CA ILE A 149 -11.47 -6.55 3.45
C ILE A 149 -10.65 -7.83 3.38
N LEU A 150 -9.33 -7.73 3.51
CA LEU A 150 -8.42 -8.89 3.51
C LEU A 150 -8.67 -9.80 4.70
N ILE A 151 -8.74 -9.25 5.92
CA ILE A 151 -9.03 -10.04 7.13
C ILE A 151 -10.35 -10.78 6.96
N TYR A 152 -11.42 -10.09 6.57
CA TYR A 152 -12.73 -10.71 6.32
C TYR A 152 -12.63 -11.85 5.30
N ARG A 153 -11.93 -11.62 4.16
CA ARG A 153 -11.82 -12.61 3.09
C ARG A 153 -11.01 -13.85 3.49
N PHE A 154 -9.97 -13.69 4.28
CA PHE A 154 -9.04 -14.75 4.67
C PHE A 154 -9.27 -15.31 6.08
N TRP A 155 -10.32 -14.85 6.79
CA TRP A 155 -10.64 -15.31 8.14
C TRP A 155 -10.91 -16.81 8.21
N SER A 156 -11.62 -17.36 7.22
CA SER A 156 -12.00 -18.79 7.17
C SER A 156 -10.77 -19.71 7.05
N LYS A 157 -10.80 -20.85 7.76
CA LYS A 157 -9.77 -21.91 7.66
C LYS A 157 -9.62 -22.45 6.23
N LYS A 158 -10.70 -22.48 5.45
CA LYS A 158 -10.71 -22.88 4.03
C LYS A 158 -11.05 -21.67 3.18
N VAL A 159 -10.02 -21.00 2.66
CA VAL A 159 -10.16 -19.73 1.92
C VAL A 159 -10.64 -19.99 0.50
N PHE A 160 -10.12 -21.04 -0.13
CA PHE A 160 -10.52 -21.49 -1.46
C PHE A 160 -11.14 -22.89 -1.33
N GLU A 161 -12.39 -23.08 -1.69
CA GLU A 161 -12.97 -24.44 -1.67
C GLU A 161 -12.39 -25.26 -2.83
N ASN A 162 -11.96 -26.50 -2.54
CA ASN A 162 -11.64 -27.47 -3.57
C ASN A 162 -12.94 -27.94 -4.21
N THR A 163 -13.21 -27.51 -5.44
CA THR A 163 -14.35 -27.99 -6.25
C THR A 163 -14.32 -29.51 -6.49
N LEU A 164 -13.19 -30.18 -6.25
CA LEU A 164 -13.02 -31.63 -6.38
C LEU A 164 -13.81 -32.45 -5.34
N GLY A 165 -14.28 -31.85 -4.24
CA GLY A 165 -15.11 -32.54 -3.25
C GLY A 165 -16.58 -32.69 -3.63
N ARG A 166 -17.05 -31.98 -4.67
CA ARG A 166 -18.47 -31.96 -5.07
C ARG A 166 -18.84 -33.08 -6.05
N ILE A 167 -17.84 -33.74 -6.66
CA ILE A 167 -18.05 -34.80 -7.68
C ILE A 167 -18.17 -36.19 -7.03
N LYS A 168 -17.74 -36.38 -5.78
CA LYS A 168 -17.76 -37.70 -5.11
C LYS A 168 -19.05 -38.06 -4.35
N ASN A 169 -20.06 -37.18 -4.35
CA ASN A 169 -21.29 -37.37 -3.56
C ASN A 169 -22.59 -37.41 -4.41
N ASN A 170 -22.49 -37.66 -5.71
CA ASN A 170 -23.62 -37.98 -6.58
C ASN A 170 -23.35 -39.32 -7.26
#